data_AF-A0A939YSJ8-F1
#
_entry.id   AF-A0A939YSJ8-F1
#
_cell.length_a   1.000
_cell.length_b   1.000
_cell.length_c   1.000
_cell.angle_alpha   90.00
_cell.angle_beta   90.00
_cell.angle_gamma   90.00
#
_symmetry.space_group_name_H-M   'P 1'
#
loop_
_entity.id
_entity.type
_entity.pdbx_description
1 polymer ?
#
loop_
_entity_poly.entity_id
_entity_poly.type
_entity_poly.pdbx_seq_one_letter_code
_entity_poly.pdbx_strand_id
1 'polypeptide(L)'
;MNQEFKEDLIALLQLLHQDNEPSAGYSHAEIADAETALGICFPTALKTVYETVGKDNTLAKGFYAPCEIKVLQEPRTYCFKPSGEYIGFEFADTDGKRYAYYPFRRRDCDYKCYEKLERVYDKPHEHFANVSDSRRKTPDYSGFLDYFADRIMDKMKYIITFTGKKALHDYIAVCQSFSAEDFQTYLPHVSYGEETRHIMHCSQKGLLIVYDENSVPKLQIGADSASAVEEISRIVKTKLIRDNGKKVIDPKYYFNERLPEAFCERLELIYSMYYGKAPGKAELPDASLSALPESLSLFYQMMGRKLSSLDSPYRIVPFDQLDTSKERVLFAAEEQGVCEYQIDINSGEVYYKSDSACEKMPMSLDNYLIYISVIEGTGVMHEQAFLSKNDDFRPFFGCIPVGDQNVYINPKRKIIAFEYGEKPLVMARSSQALQMLEEQCGLELEYI
;
A
#
# COMPACT_ATOMS: atom_id res chain seq x y z
N MET A 1 4.55 27.13 23.66
CA MET A 1 5.34 26.13 22.91
C MET A 1 5.25 24.70 23.44
N ASN A 2 5.77 24.32 24.62
CA ASN A 2 5.48 22.95 25.13
C ASN A 2 3.98 22.78 25.45
N GLN A 3 3.34 23.86 25.91
CA GLN A 3 1.91 23.92 26.18
C GLN A 3 1.06 23.81 24.90
N GLU A 4 1.47 24.43 23.79
CA GLU A 4 0.77 24.34 22.50
C GLU A 4 0.85 22.90 21.96
N PHE A 5 2.04 22.32 21.85
CA PHE A 5 2.19 20.91 21.44
C PHE A 5 1.38 19.94 22.30
N LYS A 6 1.32 20.18 23.61
CA LYS A 6 0.49 19.40 24.52
C LYS A 6 -1.01 19.56 24.24
N GLU A 7 -1.48 20.79 24.03
CA GLU A 7 -2.87 21.09 23.66
C GLU A 7 -3.25 20.42 22.33
N ASP A 8 -2.33 20.43 21.36
CA ASP A 8 -2.50 19.81 20.05
C ASP A 8 -2.64 18.29 20.14
N LEU A 9 -1.77 17.65 20.93
CA LEU A 9 -1.89 16.23 21.23
C LEU A 9 -3.21 15.92 21.92
N ILE A 10 -3.62 16.69 22.93
CA ILE A 10 -4.90 16.48 23.64
C ILE A 10 -6.07 16.60 22.66
N ALA A 11 -6.07 17.61 21.80
CA ALA A 11 -7.16 17.83 20.86
C ALA A 11 -7.28 16.70 19.82
N LEU A 12 -6.13 16.16 19.38
CA LEU A 12 -6.08 14.94 18.56
C LEU A 12 -6.65 13.73 19.33
N LEU A 13 -6.26 13.51 20.59
CA LEU A 13 -6.78 12.41 21.42
C LEU A 13 -8.30 12.48 21.61
N GLN A 14 -8.85 13.68 21.80
CA GLN A 14 -10.28 13.92 22.00
C GLN A 14 -11.15 13.56 20.79
N LEU A 15 -10.57 13.48 19.59
CA LEU A 15 -11.31 13.11 18.38
C LEU A 15 -11.92 11.71 18.42
N LEU A 16 -11.28 10.77 19.13
CA LEU A 16 -11.75 9.38 19.24
C LEU A 16 -12.60 9.15 20.50
N HIS A 17 -12.58 10.09 21.45
CA HIS A 17 -13.18 9.93 22.77
C HIS A 17 -13.64 11.29 23.32
N GLN A 18 -14.66 11.89 22.69
CA GLN A 18 -15.19 13.19 23.13
C GLN A 18 -15.64 13.23 24.60
N ASP A 19 -16.04 12.07 25.14
CA ASP A 19 -16.61 11.92 26.49
C ASP A 19 -15.65 11.37 27.55
N ASN A 20 -14.44 10.92 27.17
CA ASN A 20 -13.46 10.45 28.16
C ASN A 20 -12.41 11.53 28.40
N GLU A 21 -12.19 11.89 29.66
CA GLU A 21 -10.98 12.62 30.02
C GLU A 21 -9.77 11.83 29.49
N PRO A 22 -8.79 12.48 28.83
CA PRO A 22 -7.58 11.79 28.40
C PRO A 22 -6.98 11.08 29.61
N SER A 23 -6.91 9.75 29.55
CA SER A 23 -6.36 8.93 30.63
C SER A 23 -5.02 9.52 31.05
N ALA A 24 -4.82 9.76 32.35
CA ALA A 24 -3.60 10.39 32.84
C ALA A 24 -2.36 9.69 32.27
N GLY A 25 -1.47 10.49 31.67
CA GLY A 25 -0.16 10.06 31.21
C GLY A 25 0.74 9.56 32.34
N TYR A 26 1.97 9.24 31.97
CA TYR A 26 3.02 8.99 32.95
C TYR A 26 3.26 10.26 33.77
N SER A 27 3.35 10.11 35.08
CA SER A 27 3.75 11.19 35.97
C SER A 27 5.21 11.58 35.75
N HIS A 28 5.58 12.80 36.12
CA HIS A 28 6.97 13.24 36.07
C HIS A 28 7.91 12.32 36.87
N ALA A 29 7.42 11.73 37.97
CA ALA A 29 8.20 10.79 38.78
C ALA A 29 8.51 9.50 38.00
N GLU A 30 7.51 8.93 37.33
CA GLU A 30 7.69 7.69 36.54
C GLU A 30 8.61 7.90 35.33
N ILE A 31 8.52 9.07 34.70
CA ILE A 31 9.42 9.45 33.61
C ILE A 31 10.86 9.60 34.15
N ALA A 32 11.04 10.26 35.30
CA ALA A 32 12.34 10.42 35.93
C ALA A 32 12.95 9.08 36.40
N ASP A 33 12.12 8.16 36.88
CA ASP A 33 12.53 6.81 37.26
C ASP A 33 13.01 6.02 36.03
N ALA A 34 12.32 6.15 34.90
CA ALA A 34 12.73 5.53 33.63
C ALA A 34 14.03 6.14 33.07
N GLU A 35 14.17 7.47 33.10
CA GLU A 35 15.41 8.17 32.76
C GLU A 35 16.59 7.67 33.61
N THR A 36 16.36 7.49 34.91
CA THR A 36 17.37 6.98 35.85
C THR A 36 17.73 5.52 35.56
N ALA A 37 16.73 4.67 35.30
CA ALA A 37 16.94 3.25 34.99
C ALA A 37 17.71 3.04 33.67
N LEU A 38 17.44 3.88 32.67
CA LEU A 38 18.10 3.83 31.36
C LEU A 38 19.42 4.64 31.32
N GLY A 39 19.71 5.44 32.36
CA GLY A 39 20.92 6.27 32.43
C GLY A 39 20.95 7.41 31.40
N ILE A 40 19.78 7.92 31.00
CA ILE A 40 19.62 8.91 29.92
C ILE A 40 18.58 9.97 30.29
N CYS A 41 18.70 11.16 29.69
CA CYS A 41 17.65 12.19 29.78
C CYS A 41 16.81 12.21 28.50
N PHE A 42 15.50 12.02 28.63
CA PHE A 42 14.56 12.14 27.52
C PHE A 42 14.42 13.59 27.05
N PRO A 43 14.20 13.82 25.74
CA PRO A 43 13.88 15.12 25.21
C PRO A 43 12.50 15.61 25.65
N THR A 44 12.32 16.93 25.72
CA THR A 44 11.07 17.56 26.17
C THR A 44 9.85 17.07 25.38
N ALA A 45 9.94 16.94 24.04
CA ALA A 45 8.84 16.46 23.22
C ALA A 45 8.38 15.06 23.62
N LEU A 46 9.34 14.14 23.82
CA LEU A 46 9.08 12.76 24.20
C LEU A 46 8.45 12.69 25.60
N LYS A 47 8.93 13.51 26.55
CA LYS A 47 8.30 13.65 27.87
C LYS A 47 6.85 14.11 27.75
N THR A 48 6.60 15.14 26.95
CA THR A 48 5.25 15.66 26.72
C THR A 48 4.32 14.62 26.11
N VAL A 49 4.80 13.80 25.17
CA VAL A 49 4.03 12.67 24.63
C VAL A 49 3.66 11.68 25.74
N TYR A 50 4.61 11.27 26.57
CA TYR A 50 4.35 10.34 27.68
C TYR A 50 3.39 10.89 28.73
N GLU A 51 3.49 12.18 29.03
CA GLU A 51 2.60 12.87 29.97
C GLU A 51 1.19 13.04 29.41
N THR A 52 1.01 12.99 28.10
CA THR A 52 -0.25 13.35 27.43
C THR A 52 -1.02 12.15 26.91
N VAL A 53 -0.34 11.18 26.29
CA VAL A 53 -0.99 10.08 25.55
C VAL A 53 -1.45 8.95 26.46
N GLY A 54 -1.04 8.89 27.73
CA GLY A 54 -1.62 7.94 28.71
C GLY A 54 -0.89 6.60 28.78
N LYS A 55 -1.16 5.85 29.85
CA LYS A 55 -0.84 4.40 29.96
C LYS A 55 -1.92 3.51 29.34
N ASP A 56 -3.18 3.93 29.44
CA ASP A 56 -4.37 3.12 29.13
C ASP A 56 -5.17 3.64 27.93
N ASN A 57 -4.61 4.59 27.17
CA ASN A 57 -5.28 5.14 25.99
C ASN A 57 -5.25 4.12 24.84
N THR A 58 -6.31 4.12 24.03
CA THR A 58 -6.37 3.33 22.79
C THR A 58 -5.21 3.67 21.85
N LEU A 59 -4.67 4.89 21.90
CA LEU A 59 -3.48 5.33 21.15
C LEU A 59 -2.15 5.00 21.85
N ALA A 60 -2.18 4.77 23.16
CA ALA A 60 -1.03 4.29 23.95
C ALA A 60 -0.86 2.77 23.85
N LYS A 61 -1.93 2.02 23.56
CA LYS A 61 -1.80 0.63 23.10
C LYS A 61 -0.79 0.66 21.96
N GLY A 62 0.37 0.03 22.19
CA GLY A 62 1.45 -0.07 21.23
C GLY A 62 2.66 0.82 21.50
N PHE A 63 2.48 2.00 22.08
CA PHE A 63 3.61 2.88 22.40
C PHE A 63 4.33 2.32 23.64
N TYR A 64 5.62 2.01 23.50
CA TYR A 64 6.42 1.49 24.61
C TYR A 64 6.33 2.37 25.85
N ALA A 65 6.27 1.72 27.01
CA ALA A 65 6.42 2.41 28.28
C ALA A 65 7.78 3.14 28.30
N PRO A 66 7.94 4.24 29.07
CA PRO A 66 9.20 4.96 29.15
C PRO A 66 10.41 4.08 29.45
N CYS A 67 10.22 3.01 30.25
CA CYS A 67 11.27 2.06 30.60
C CYS A 67 11.63 1.04 29.50
N GLU A 68 10.83 0.93 28.45
CA GLU A 68 10.99 0.00 27.33
C GLU A 68 11.68 0.64 26.11
N ILE A 69 11.91 1.95 26.14
CA ILE A 69 12.59 2.68 25.07
C ILE A 69 14.00 2.14 24.88
N LYS A 70 14.36 1.87 23.63
CA LYS A 70 15.74 1.53 23.28
C LYS A 70 16.50 2.78 22.85
N VAL A 71 17.66 2.96 23.45
CA VAL A 71 18.59 4.02 23.08
C VAL A 71 19.39 3.54 21.88
N LEU A 72 19.17 4.16 20.73
CA LEU A 72 19.95 3.91 19.53
C LEU A 72 21.23 4.75 19.61
N GLN A 73 22.37 4.07 19.73
CA GLN A 73 23.69 4.64 19.59
C GLN A 73 24.25 4.22 18.22
N GLU A 74 23.69 4.78 17.15
CA GLU A 74 24.14 4.47 15.80
C GLU A 74 25.09 5.57 15.29
N PRO A 75 26.31 5.22 14.84
CA PRO A 75 27.11 6.12 14.03
C PRO A 75 26.45 6.20 12.64
N ARG A 76 25.52 7.13 12.44
CA ARG A 76 24.97 7.40 11.11
C ARG A 76 25.96 8.22 10.29
N THR A 77 26.51 7.62 9.24
CA THR A 77 27.23 8.34 8.19
C THR A 77 26.24 9.05 7.28
N TYR A 78 26.05 10.34 7.53
CA TYR A 78 25.47 11.23 6.51
C TYR A 78 26.52 11.42 5.41
N CYS A 79 26.09 11.50 4.14
CA CYS A 79 26.95 11.52 2.95
C CYS A 79 28.03 12.63 2.90
N PHE A 80 28.16 13.49 3.92
CA PHE A 80 29.16 14.53 3.98
C PHE A 80 29.71 14.69 5.43
N LYS A 81 30.81 13.97 5.70
CA LYS A 81 31.71 14.01 6.89
C LYS A 81 31.33 13.12 8.09
N PRO A 82 32.34 12.63 8.87
CA PRO A 82 32.11 11.90 10.10
C PRO A 82 31.49 12.85 11.13
N SER A 83 30.20 12.67 11.39
CA SER A 83 29.45 13.38 12.42
C SER A 83 29.19 12.44 13.59
N GLY A 84 29.29 12.97 14.80
CA GLY A 84 29.45 12.19 16.05
C GLY A 84 28.33 11.23 16.40
N GLU A 85 28.48 10.55 17.55
CA GLU A 85 27.49 9.61 18.08
C GLU A 85 26.11 10.26 18.23
N TYR A 86 25.11 9.66 17.59
CA TYR A 86 23.72 10.10 17.66
C TYR A 86 22.97 9.26 18.69
N ILE A 87 22.16 9.92 19.52
CA ILE A 87 21.26 9.25 20.46
C ILE A 87 19.84 9.35 19.90
N GLY A 88 19.36 8.25 19.34
CA GLY A 88 17.96 8.07 18.97
C GLY A 88 17.17 7.34 20.05
N PHE A 89 15.85 7.51 20.06
CA PHE A 89 14.92 6.85 20.96
C PHE A 89 14.00 5.98 20.11
N GLU A 90 14.24 4.67 20.12
CA GLU A 90 13.42 3.69 19.39
C GLU A 90 12.23 3.23 20.24
N PHE A 91 11.06 3.20 19.61
CA PHE A 91 9.85 2.60 20.14
C PHE A 91 9.16 1.78 19.04
N ALA A 92 8.43 0.73 19.41
CA ALA A 92 7.51 0.06 18.48
C ALA A 92 6.08 0.56 18.69
N ASP A 93 5.19 0.29 17.74
CA ASP A 93 3.73 0.40 17.91
C ASP A 93 3.09 -0.98 18.20
N THR A 94 1.74 -1.05 18.27
CA THR A 94 1.00 -2.32 18.54
C THR A 94 1.24 -3.38 17.49
N ASP A 95 1.54 -2.93 16.28
CA ASP A 95 1.62 -3.76 15.10
C ASP A 95 3.08 -4.21 14.88
N GLY A 96 3.95 -3.93 15.86
CA GLY A 96 5.38 -4.25 15.84
C GLY A 96 6.19 -3.35 14.92
N LYS A 97 5.61 -2.29 14.34
CA LYS A 97 6.34 -1.33 13.50
C LYS A 97 7.23 -0.47 14.40
N ARG A 98 8.51 -0.43 14.07
CA ARG A 98 9.52 0.32 14.82
C ARG A 98 9.65 1.74 14.29
N TYR A 99 9.78 2.68 15.21
CA TYR A 99 10.00 4.09 14.97
C TYR A 99 11.18 4.57 15.80
N ALA A 100 11.95 5.52 15.28
CA ALA A 100 13.07 6.13 15.97
C ALA A 100 12.88 7.65 15.97
N TYR A 101 12.91 8.24 17.16
CA TYR A 101 12.90 9.67 17.37
C TYR A 101 14.31 10.18 17.61
N TYR A 102 14.76 11.12 16.78
CA TYR A 102 16.06 11.75 16.88
C TYR A 102 15.90 13.22 17.28
N PRO A 103 16.19 13.59 18.54
CA PRO A 103 16.24 14.98 18.98
C PRO A 103 17.57 15.59 18.53
N PHE A 104 17.65 16.27 17.39
CA PHE A 104 18.96 16.74 16.92
C PHE A 104 19.50 17.83 17.86
N ARG A 105 20.69 17.60 18.41
CA ARG A 105 21.58 18.64 18.93
C ARG A 105 22.98 18.42 18.37
N ARG A 106 23.42 19.26 17.43
CA ARG A 106 24.85 19.44 17.14
C ARG A 106 25.30 20.79 17.70
N ARG A 107 26.43 20.80 18.41
CA ARG A 107 27.04 22.01 19.04
C ARG A 107 27.97 22.77 18.09
N ASP A 108 28.10 22.34 16.84
CA ASP A 108 29.01 22.97 15.89
C ASP A 108 28.28 24.09 15.16
N CYS A 109 28.90 25.27 15.17
CA CYS A 109 28.37 26.62 14.98
C CYS A 109 27.53 26.94 13.72
N ASP A 110 27.26 25.98 12.82
CA ASP A 110 26.66 26.24 11.50
C ASP A 110 25.39 25.42 11.18
N TYR A 111 24.95 24.50 12.03
CA TYR A 111 23.76 23.67 11.78
C TYR A 111 22.76 23.73 12.94
N LYS A 112 21.49 24.07 12.65
CA LYS A 112 20.45 24.24 13.66
C LYS A 112 19.65 22.95 13.91
N CYS A 113 19.10 22.85 15.12
CA CYS A 113 18.29 21.74 15.62
C CYS A 113 17.07 21.45 14.73
N TYR A 114 16.96 20.22 14.28
CA TYR A 114 15.71 19.63 13.80
C TYR A 114 15.32 18.52 14.79
N GLU A 115 14.07 18.13 14.90
CA GLU A 115 13.70 16.87 15.56
C GLU A 115 13.03 16.03 14.48
N LYS A 116 13.35 14.73 14.37
CA LYS A 116 12.77 13.87 13.33
C LYS A 116 12.30 12.56 13.92
N LEU A 117 11.07 12.19 13.57
CA LEU A 117 10.54 10.87 13.82
C LEU A 117 10.56 10.08 12.50
N GLU A 118 11.22 8.93 12.49
CA GLU A 118 11.33 8.06 11.31
C GLU A 118 10.84 6.65 11.62
N ARG A 119 10.27 5.96 10.64
CA ARG A 119 10.06 4.51 10.73
C ARG A 119 11.42 3.81 10.56
N VAL A 120 11.74 2.89 11.44
CA VAL A 120 12.95 2.07 11.34
C VAL A 120 12.66 0.96 10.34
N TYR A 121 13.21 1.10 9.13
CA TYR A 121 13.21 0.05 8.12
C TYR A 121 14.45 -0.82 8.28
N ASP A 122 14.38 -2.09 7.85
CA ASP A 122 15.50 -3.04 7.89
C ASP A 122 16.72 -2.61 7.04
N LYS A 123 16.57 -1.57 6.21
CA LYS A 123 17.66 -0.92 5.48
C LYS A 123 17.72 0.56 5.85
N PRO A 124 18.90 1.12 6.16
CA PRO A 124 19.05 2.57 6.35
C PRO A 124 18.75 3.29 5.03
N HIS A 125 17.81 4.25 5.05
CA HIS A 125 17.62 5.14 3.90
C HIS A 125 18.86 6.03 3.72
N GLU A 126 19.46 6.00 2.52
CA GLU A 126 20.70 6.70 2.19
C GLU A 126 20.54 8.19 1.83
N HIS A 127 19.37 8.81 2.01
CA HIS A 127 19.14 10.19 1.54
C HIS A 127 18.64 11.12 2.63
N PHE A 128 19.53 12.04 3.03
CA PHE A 128 19.18 13.25 3.75
C PHE A 128 19.43 14.45 2.83
N ALA A 129 18.38 15.20 2.52
CA ALA A 129 18.49 16.47 1.85
C ALA A 129 19.07 17.54 2.79
N ASN A 130 19.95 18.39 2.26
CA ASN A 130 20.51 19.54 2.96
C ASN A 130 19.40 20.55 3.31
N VAL A 131 19.22 20.86 4.59
CA VAL A 131 18.43 22.01 5.02
C VAL A 131 19.30 22.91 5.90
N SER A 132 19.83 23.97 5.32
CA SER A 132 20.45 25.07 6.07
C SER A 132 19.42 26.19 6.22
N ASP A 133 18.73 26.27 7.36
CA ASP A 133 17.95 27.47 7.69
C ASP A 133 18.61 28.25 8.84
N SER A 134 19.18 29.39 8.48
CA SER A 134 19.82 30.31 9.43
C SER A 134 18.83 31.03 10.35
N ARG A 135 17.51 30.82 10.22
CA ARG A 135 16.50 31.64 10.94
C ARG A 135 15.74 30.96 12.09
N ARG A 136 15.70 29.63 12.21
CA ARG A 136 14.95 28.99 13.32
C ARG A 136 15.72 29.01 14.65
N LYS A 137 15.07 29.29 15.78
CA LYS A 137 15.62 29.12 17.14
C LYS A 137 14.76 28.15 17.97
N THR A 138 13.82 27.46 17.33
CA THR A 138 12.70 26.74 17.97
C THR A 138 12.65 25.28 17.52
N PRO A 139 12.35 24.32 18.41
CA PRO A 139 12.14 22.91 18.07
C PRO A 139 10.93 22.72 17.15
N ASP A 140 10.95 21.68 16.30
CA ASP A 140 9.89 21.31 15.34
C ASP A 140 9.31 19.94 15.75
N TYR A 141 8.06 19.90 16.24
CA TYR A 141 7.41 18.69 16.76
C TYR A 141 6.49 17.99 15.75
N SER A 142 6.52 18.42 14.47
CA SER A 142 5.63 17.95 13.40
C SER A 142 5.57 16.42 13.25
N GLY A 143 6.71 15.73 13.40
CA GLY A 143 6.75 14.27 13.25
C GLY A 143 5.89 13.48 14.24
N PHE A 144 5.72 13.95 15.49
CA PHE A 144 4.82 13.30 16.45
C PHE A 144 3.35 13.57 16.10
N LEU A 145 3.02 14.80 15.69
CA LEU A 145 1.65 15.15 15.30
C LEU A 145 1.21 14.37 14.05
N ASP A 146 2.10 14.22 13.06
CA ASP A 146 1.86 13.39 11.88
C ASP A 146 1.55 11.93 12.26
N TYR A 147 2.40 11.34 13.11
CA TYR A 147 2.23 9.97 13.60
C TYR A 147 0.88 9.78 14.31
N PHE A 148 0.52 10.68 15.23
CA PHE A 148 -0.74 10.56 15.96
C PHE A 148 -1.96 10.82 15.08
N ALA A 149 -1.88 11.76 14.14
CA ALA A 149 -2.94 12.00 13.17
C ALA A 149 -3.20 10.76 12.30
N ASP A 150 -2.16 10.08 11.84
CA ASP A 150 -2.31 8.82 11.08
C ASP A 150 -2.98 7.73 11.93
N ARG A 151 -2.52 7.56 13.18
CA ARG A 151 -3.11 6.56 14.11
C ARG A 151 -4.55 6.87 14.49
N ILE A 152 -4.92 8.15 14.55
CA ILE A 152 -6.30 8.58 14.80
C ILE A 152 -7.15 8.35 13.57
N MET A 153 -6.68 8.77 12.39
CA MET A 153 -7.35 8.56 11.12
C MET A 153 -7.72 7.09 10.94
N ASP A 154 -6.82 6.16 11.26
CA ASP A 154 -7.07 4.72 11.18
C ASP A 154 -8.17 4.20 12.10
N LYS A 155 -8.43 4.90 13.20
CA LYS A 155 -9.44 4.54 14.20
C LYS A 155 -10.77 5.25 14.00
N MET A 156 -10.82 6.22 13.07
CA MET A 156 -12.05 6.92 12.75
C MET A 156 -13.10 5.96 12.18
N LYS A 157 -14.33 6.13 12.63
CA LYS A 157 -15.48 5.33 12.19
C LYS A 157 -15.70 5.45 10.69
N TYR A 158 -15.59 6.66 10.15
CA TYR A 158 -15.76 6.97 8.74
C TYR A 158 -14.50 7.63 8.18
N ILE A 159 -14.09 7.22 6.98
CA ILE A 159 -13.00 7.90 6.25
C ILE A 159 -13.45 8.15 4.81
N ILE A 160 -13.17 9.37 4.33
CA ILE A 160 -13.39 9.82 2.97
C ILE A 160 -12.02 10.16 2.39
N THR A 161 -11.74 9.75 1.15
CA THR A 161 -10.46 10.07 0.49
C THR A 161 -10.69 10.63 -0.91
N PHE A 162 -9.96 11.69 -1.22
CA PHE A 162 -9.89 12.33 -2.53
C PHE A 162 -8.44 12.37 -2.98
N THR A 163 -8.21 12.14 -4.26
CA THR A 163 -6.87 12.08 -4.83
C THR A 163 -6.79 12.87 -6.13
N GLY A 164 -5.56 13.22 -6.54
CA GLY A 164 -5.26 13.98 -7.73
C GLY A 164 -5.66 15.45 -7.64
N LYS A 165 -5.69 16.14 -8.80
CA LYS A 165 -5.95 17.59 -8.88
C LYS A 165 -7.26 18.05 -8.23
N LYS A 166 -8.25 17.16 -8.11
CA LYS A 166 -9.53 17.47 -7.46
C LYS A 166 -9.38 17.55 -5.93
N ALA A 167 -8.42 16.84 -5.34
CA ALA A 167 -8.18 16.85 -3.90
C ALA A 167 -7.83 18.25 -3.37
N LEU A 168 -6.99 19.01 -4.08
CA LEU A 168 -6.68 20.40 -3.71
C LEU A 168 -7.92 21.30 -3.75
N HIS A 169 -8.74 21.19 -4.79
CA HIS A 169 -9.97 21.96 -4.90
C HIS A 169 -10.97 21.59 -3.79
N ASP A 170 -11.14 20.29 -3.53
CA ASP A 170 -12.02 19.79 -2.48
C ASP A 170 -11.50 20.22 -1.09
N TYR A 171 -10.18 20.22 -0.87
CA TYR A 171 -9.54 20.70 0.36
C TYR A 171 -9.82 22.19 0.58
N ILE A 172 -9.63 23.03 -0.43
CA ILE A 172 -9.94 24.47 -0.37
C ILE A 172 -11.43 24.69 -0.07
N ALA A 173 -12.32 23.97 -0.74
CA ALA A 173 -13.76 24.10 -0.53
C ALA A 173 -14.19 23.71 0.90
N VAL A 174 -13.59 22.64 1.43
CA VAL A 174 -13.76 22.23 2.84
C VAL A 174 -13.27 23.32 3.77
N CYS A 175 -12.02 23.80 3.60
CA CYS A 175 -11.46 24.86 4.44
C CYS A 175 -12.29 26.16 4.43
N GLN A 176 -12.89 26.52 3.30
CA GLN A 176 -13.72 27.72 3.16
C GLN A 176 -15.11 27.58 3.78
N SER A 177 -15.60 26.35 3.91
CA SER A 177 -16.96 26.07 4.40
C SER A 177 -17.04 25.97 5.92
N PHE A 178 -15.90 25.83 6.58
CA PHE A 178 -15.80 25.87 8.03
C PHE A 178 -15.15 27.17 8.50
N SER A 179 -15.57 27.68 9.65
CA SER A 179 -14.94 28.88 10.19
C SER A 179 -13.53 28.57 10.70
N ALA A 180 -12.64 29.58 10.70
CA ALA A 180 -11.32 29.45 11.31
C ALA A 180 -11.38 29.20 12.83
N GLU A 181 -12.54 29.42 13.45
CA GLU A 181 -12.81 29.10 14.86
C GLU A 181 -13.20 27.63 15.04
N ASP A 182 -13.76 26.97 14.01
CA ASP A 182 -14.17 25.56 14.06
C ASP A 182 -13.00 24.59 13.87
N PHE A 183 -11.98 24.97 13.10
CA PHE A 183 -10.82 24.12 12.82
C PHE A 183 -9.54 24.70 13.40
N GLN A 184 -8.95 23.96 14.32
CA GLN A 184 -7.57 24.19 14.72
C GLN A 184 -6.66 23.55 13.65
N THR A 185 -5.81 24.39 13.06
CA THR A 185 -4.86 24.01 12.02
C THR A 185 -3.49 23.85 12.66
N TYR A 186 -2.88 22.68 12.49
CA TYR A 186 -1.43 22.56 12.64
C TYR A 186 -0.83 22.55 11.26
N LEU A 187 -0.47 23.74 10.79
CA LEU A 187 0.41 23.87 9.65
C LEU A 187 1.81 23.55 10.16
N PRO A 188 2.49 22.48 9.72
CA PRO A 188 3.93 22.44 9.82
C PRO A 188 4.43 23.68 9.06
N HIS A 189 4.83 24.73 9.80
CA HIS A 189 5.36 25.92 9.16
C HIS A 189 6.61 25.50 8.38
N VAL A 190 6.63 25.91 7.12
CA VAL A 190 7.41 25.41 5.99
C VAL A 190 8.92 25.24 6.26
N SER A 191 9.47 24.10 5.85
CA SER A 191 10.87 23.98 5.38
C SER A 191 10.85 24.21 3.87
N TYR A 192 11.44 25.30 3.40
CA TYR A 192 11.43 25.67 1.98
C TYR A 192 12.02 24.55 1.10
N GLY A 193 11.23 24.02 0.17
CA GLY A 193 11.72 23.28 -1.00
C GLY A 193 10.94 22.03 -1.39
N GLU A 194 10.25 21.36 -0.48
CA GLU A 194 9.57 20.10 -0.76
C GLU A 194 8.26 19.99 0.05
N GLU A 195 7.23 19.48 -0.61
CA GLU A 195 6.21 18.59 -0.04
C GLU A 195 5.39 19.10 1.18
N THR A 196 4.17 19.58 0.93
CA THR A 196 3.29 20.17 1.96
C THR A 196 2.24 19.17 2.47
N ARG A 197 2.40 18.68 3.71
CA ARG A 197 1.35 17.98 4.45
C ARG A 197 0.65 18.93 5.43
N HIS A 198 -0.67 18.98 5.38
CA HIS A 198 -1.53 19.83 6.21
C HIS A 198 -2.43 18.95 7.07
N ILE A 199 -2.49 19.22 8.37
CA ILE A 199 -3.38 18.54 9.30
C ILE A 199 -4.30 19.58 9.95
N MET A 200 -5.60 19.30 9.90
CA MET A 200 -6.63 20.11 10.54
C MET A 200 -7.55 19.22 11.35
N HIS A 201 -8.02 19.67 12.50
CA HIS A 201 -9.01 18.93 13.27
C HIS A 201 -10.07 19.85 13.85
N CYS A 202 -11.24 19.27 14.08
CA CYS A 202 -12.34 19.86 14.82
C CYS A 202 -12.81 18.82 15.84
N SER A 203 -12.28 18.92 17.07
CA SER A 203 -12.59 17.96 18.14
C SER A 203 -14.08 17.94 18.46
N GLN A 204 -14.74 19.10 18.46
CA GLN A 204 -16.19 19.24 18.70
C GLN A 204 -17.05 18.48 17.68
N LYS A 205 -16.66 18.49 16.40
CA LYS A 205 -17.37 17.76 15.33
C LYS A 205 -16.83 16.34 15.12
N GLY A 206 -15.75 15.96 15.82
CA GLY A 206 -15.09 14.67 15.64
C GLY A 206 -14.50 14.50 14.25
N LEU A 207 -13.93 15.58 13.68
CA LEU A 207 -13.38 15.62 12.33
C LEU A 207 -11.85 15.74 12.33
N LEU A 208 -11.20 14.94 11.49
CA LEU A 208 -9.78 15.05 11.18
C LEU A 208 -9.61 15.17 9.67
N ILE A 209 -8.83 16.15 9.22
CA ILE A 209 -8.53 16.38 7.82
C ILE A 209 -7.02 16.32 7.65
N VAL A 210 -6.56 15.49 6.73
CA VAL A 210 -5.16 15.39 6.34
C VAL A 210 -5.09 15.63 4.84
N TYR A 211 -4.41 16.70 4.43
CA TYR A 211 -4.11 16.97 3.03
C TYR A 211 -2.61 16.80 2.80
N ASP A 212 -2.24 16.06 1.77
CA ASP A 212 -0.87 15.75 1.41
C ASP A 212 -0.68 16.13 -0.06
N GLU A 213 0.27 17.02 -0.35
CA GLU A 213 0.57 17.47 -1.71
C GLU A 213 1.60 16.56 -2.43
N ASN A 214 2.13 15.53 -1.75
CA ASN A 214 3.29 14.76 -2.21
C ASN A 214 2.97 13.87 -3.41
N SER A 215 3.73 14.04 -4.51
CA SER A 215 3.63 13.32 -5.78
C SER A 215 2.25 13.41 -6.49
N VAL A 216 1.18 12.96 -5.85
CA VAL A 216 -0.22 13.12 -6.26
C VAL A 216 -1.03 13.63 -5.07
N PRO A 217 -1.65 14.82 -5.17
CA PRO A 217 -2.38 15.40 -4.05
C PRO A 217 -3.44 14.45 -3.48
N LYS A 218 -3.46 14.29 -2.16
CA LYS A 218 -4.36 13.40 -1.43
C LYS A 218 -5.01 14.15 -0.28
N LEU A 219 -6.32 14.05 -0.15
CA LEU A 219 -7.11 14.60 0.95
C LEU A 219 -7.84 13.45 1.64
N GLN A 220 -7.60 13.26 2.92
CA GLN A 220 -8.30 12.32 3.78
C GLN A 220 -9.12 13.08 4.81
N ILE A 221 -10.38 12.70 4.98
CA ILE A 221 -11.29 13.26 5.98
C ILE A 221 -11.81 12.11 6.82
N GLY A 222 -11.37 12.05 8.07
CA GLY A 222 -11.86 11.13 9.09
C GLY A 222 -13.00 11.77 9.89
N ALA A 223 -14.02 10.99 10.20
CA ALA A 223 -15.17 11.43 10.99
C ALA A 223 -15.62 10.32 11.95
N ASP A 224 -15.96 10.70 13.18
CA ASP A 224 -16.49 9.74 14.17
C ASP A 224 -18.03 9.64 14.15
N SER A 225 -18.71 10.59 13.49
CA SER A 225 -20.18 10.63 13.39
C SER A 225 -20.68 10.69 11.95
N ALA A 226 -21.83 10.06 11.69
CA ALA A 226 -22.49 10.11 10.38
C ALA A 226 -22.96 11.54 10.03
N SER A 227 -23.34 12.34 11.04
CA SER A 227 -23.70 13.75 10.87
C SER A 227 -22.55 14.59 10.33
N ALA A 228 -21.32 14.34 10.80
CA ALA A 228 -20.14 15.03 10.29
C ALA A 228 -19.84 14.64 8.83
N VAL A 229 -20.04 13.36 8.47
CA VAL A 229 -19.95 12.89 7.07
C VAL A 229 -20.98 13.55 6.18
N GLU A 230 -22.23 13.70 6.65
CA GLU A 230 -23.29 14.39 5.90
C GLU A 230 -22.95 15.87 5.66
N GLU A 231 -22.41 16.56 6.66
CA GLU A 231 -21.97 17.95 6.53
C GLU A 231 -20.89 18.10 5.45
N ILE A 232 -19.87 17.24 5.48
CA ILE A 232 -18.82 17.20 4.44
C ILE A 232 -19.41 16.87 3.06
N SER A 233 -20.39 15.95 3.00
CA SER A 233 -21.04 15.53 1.75
C SER A 233 -21.90 16.63 1.11
N ARG A 234 -22.29 17.67 1.87
CA ARG A 234 -22.96 18.87 1.32
C ARG A 234 -21.97 19.84 0.66
N ILE A 235 -20.71 19.83 1.10
CA ILE A 235 -19.66 20.72 0.60
C ILE A 235 -18.99 20.11 -0.63
N VAL A 236 -18.58 18.84 -0.53
CA VAL A 236 -17.87 18.11 -1.57
C VAL A 236 -18.58 16.82 -1.91
N LYS A 237 -18.52 16.40 -3.19
CA LYS A 237 -19.07 15.10 -3.60
C LYS A 237 -18.18 13.97 -3.05
N THR A 238 -18.60 13.39 -1.94
CA THR A 238 -17.86 12.38 -1.19
C THR A 238 -17.92 10.99 -1.83
N LYS A 239 -16.88 10.19 -1.59
CA LYS A 239 -16.88 8.73 -1.78
C LYS A 239 -16.43 8.15 -0.46
N LEU A 240 -17.34 7.50 0.25
CA LEU A 240 -17.02 6.89 1.54
C LEU A 240 -16.14 5.67 1.29
N ILE A 241 -14.96 5.61 1.91
CA ILE A 241 -14.01 4.51 1.74
C ILE A 241 -13.90 3.63 3.00
N ARG A 242 -14.43 4.08 4.13
CA ARG A 242 -14.46 3.33 5.40
C ARG A 242 -15.76 3.64 6.16
N ASP A 243 -16.43 2.61 6.66
CA ASP A 243 -17.63 2.69 7.52
C ASP A 243 -17.47 1.70 8.68
N ASN A 244 -17.59 2.18 9.91
CA ASN A 244 -17.31 1.45 11.14
C ASN A 244 -15.91 0.81 11.16
N GLY A 245 -14.90 1.53 10.66
CA GLY A 245 -13.53 1.03 10.55
C GLY A 245 -13.31 -0.05 9.49
N LYS A 246 -14.38 -0.54 8.83
CA LYS A 246 -14.29 -1.46 7.70
C LYS A 246 -14.18 -0.68 6.41
N LYS A 247 -13.24 -1.11 5.57
CA LYS A 247 -13.05 -0.58 4.24
C LYS A 247 -14.29 -0.84 3.38
N VAL A 248 -14.87 0.20 2.80
CA VAL A 248 -15.99 0.09 1.87
C VAL A 248 -15.49 0.57 0.52
N ILE A 249 -15.36 -0.34 -0.44
CA ILE A 249 -15.20 0.07 -1.83
C ILE A 249 -16.51 0.75 -2.23
N ASP A 250 -16.45 1.94 -2.83
CA ASP A 250 -17.67 2.61 -3.31
C ASP A 250 -18.35 1.71 -4.36
N PRO A 251 -19.65 1.35 -4.18
CA PRO A 251 -20.35 0.39 -5.04
C PRO A 251 -20.32 0.73 -6.53
N LYS A 252 -20.11 1.99 -6.92
CA LYS A 252 -19.97 2.36 -8.34
C LYS A 252 -18.71 1.78 -9.00
N TYR A 253 -17.73 1.38 -8.20
CA TYR A 253 -16.50 0.74 -8.68
C TYR A 253 -16.58 -0.77 -8.65
N TYR A 254 -17.69 -1.34 -8.16
CA TYR A 254 -17.87 -2.78 -8.19
C TYR A 254 -17.90 -3.24 -9.63
N PHE A 255 -17.24 -4.37 -9.87
CA PHE A 255 -17.36 -5.04 -11.13
C PHE A 255 -18.71 -5.74 -11.17
N ASN A 256 -19.64 -5.17 -11.95
CA ASN A 256 -21.02 -5.65 -12.08
C ASN A 256 -21.29 -6.28 -13.46
N GLU A 257 -20.28 -6.37 -14.32
CA GLU A 257 -20.40 -6.95 -15.65
C GLU A 257 -20.28 -8.48 -15.59
N ARG A 258 -20.86 -9.20 -16.55
CA ARG A 258 -20.71 -10.66 -16.63
C ARG A 258 -19.38 -10.97 -17.32
N LEU A 259 -18.55 -11.79 -16.70
CA LEU A 259 -17.36 -12.33 -17.36
C LEU A 259 -17.73 -13.41 -18.38
N PRO A 260 -16.93 -13.58 -19.45
CA PRO A 260 -17.15 -14.64 -20.43
C PRO A 260 -17.05 -16.03 -19.80
N GLU A 261 -17.86 -16.95 -20.32
CA GLU A 261 -17.92 -18.34 -19.84
C GLU A 261 -17.09 -19.28 -20.70
N ALA A 262 -17.04 -19.05 -22.01
CA ALA A 262 -16.30 -19.90 -22.93
C ALA A 262 -14.79 -19.67 -22.81
N PHE A 263 -14.01 -20.75 -22.97
CA PHE A 263 -12.54 -20.70 -22.94
C PHE A 263 -11.98 -19.69 -23.95
N CYS A 264 -12.49 -19.71 -25.18
CA CYS A 264 -12.07 -18.80 -26.25
C CYS A 264 -12.24 -17.33 -25.85
N GLU A 265 -13.42 -16.96 -25.36
CA GLU A 265 -13.75 -15.58 -24.95
C GLU A 265 -12.91 -15.12 -23.74
N ARG A 266 -12.62 -16.02 -22.79
CA ARG A 266 -11.73 -15.73 -21.65
C ARG A 266 -10.30 -15.47 -22.11
N LEU A 267 -9.81 -16.27 -23.07
CA LEU A 267 -8.48 -16.08 -23.63
C LEU A 267 -8.40 -14.80 -24.48
N GLU A 268 -9.46 -14.46 -25.22
CA GLU A 268 -9.57 -13.21 -25.98
C GLU A 268 -9.53 -12.00 -25.04
N LEU A 269 -10.24 -12.09 -23.92
CA LEU A 269 -10.23 -11.08 -22.88
C LEU A 269 -8.80 -10.85 -22.37
N ILE A 270 -8.09 -11.90 -21.94
CA ILE A 270 -6.71 -11.79 -21.47
C ILE A 270 -5.79 -11.20 -22.54
N TYR A 271 -5.89 -11.67 -23.80
CA TYR A 271 -5.13 -11.10 -24.91
C TYR A 271 -5.36 -9.59 -25.06
N SER A 272 -6.63 -9.17 -25.02
CA SER A 272 -7.01 -7.76 -25.18
C SER A 272 -6.50 -6.89 -24.03
N MET A 273 -6.40 -7.44 -22.82
CA MET A 273 -5.84 -6.77 -21.65
C MET A 273 -4.36 -6.45 -21.85
N TYR A 274 -3.59 -7.42 -22.35
CA TYR A 274 -2.16 -7.26 -22.61
C TYR A 274 -1.89 -6.35 -23.81
N TYR A 275 -2.56 -6.60 -24.93
CA TYR A 275 -2.20 -5.97 -26.20
C TYR A 275 -3.09 -4.79 -26.59
N GLY A 276 -4.18 -4.54 -25.87
CA GLY A 276 -5.10 -3.42 -26.10
C GLY A 276 -5.96 -3.55 -27.36
N LYS A 277 -5.99 -4.73 -28.00
CA LYS A 277 -6.74 -5.03 -29.21
C LYS A 277 -7.16 -6.50 -29.23
N ALA A 278 -8.17 -6.83 -30.02
CA ALA A 278 -8.54 -8.21 -30.28
C ALA A 278 -7.38 -8.98 -30.95
N PRO A 279 -7.29 -10.30 -30.74
CA PRO A 279 -6.35 -11.14 -31.48
C PRO A 279 -6.61 -11.01 -32.99
N GLY A 280 -5.53 -10.97 -33.78
CA GLY A 280 -5.65 -11.01 -35.24
C GLY A 280 -6.14 -12.38 -35.72
N LYS A 281 -6.58 -12.48 -36.99
CA LYS A 281 -6.90 -13.78 -37.60
C LYS A 281 -5.68 -14.70 -37.54
N ALA A 282 -5.90 -15.97 -37.20
CA ALA A 282 -4.86 -16.98 -37.08
C ALA A 282 -4.02 -17.08 -38.37
N GLU A 283 -2.70 -16.98 -38.23
CA GLU A 283 -1.73 -17.16 -39.32
C GLU A 283 -1.01 -18.52 -39.23
N LEU A 284 -1.36 -19.36 -38.25
CA LEU A 284 -0.85 -20.73 -38.17
C LEU A 284 -1.70 -21.63 -39.08
N PRO A 285 -1.10 -22.44 -39.98
CA PRO A 285 -1.85 -23.30 -40.88
C PRO A 285 -2.61 -24.40 -40.12
N ASP A 286 -3.92 -24.51 -40.35
CA ASP A 286 -4.84 -25.46 -39.69
C ASP A 286 -4.31 -26.91 -39.65
N ALA A 287 -3.62 -27.34 -40.71
CA ALA A 287 -3.07 -28.70 -40.83
C ALA A 287 -2.05 -29.03 -39.73
N SER A 288 -1.28 -28.06 -39.23
CA SER A 288 -0.26 -28.30 -38.20
C SER A 288 -0.85 -28.41 -36.79
N LEU A 289 -2.02 -27.82 -36.56
CA LEU A 289 -2.69 -27.78 -35.26
C LEU A 289 -3.63 -28.98 -35.04
N SER A 290 -4.05 -29.66 -36.11
CA SER A 290 -5.00 -30.79 -36.06
C SER A 290 -4.57 -31.99 -35.19
N ALA A 291 -3.29 -32.08 -34.82
CA ALA A 291 -2.76 -33.11 -33.94
C ALA A 291 -2.82 -32.74 -32.44
N LEU A 292 -3.17 -31.50 -32.09
CA LEU A 292 -3.25 -31.01 -30.72
C LEU A 292 -4.69 -31.00 -30.19
N PRO A 293 -4.90 -31.08 -28.87
CA PRO A 293 -6.19 -30.76 -28.25
C PRO A 293 -6.72 -29.40 -28.74
N GLU A 294 -8.05 -29.29 -28.88
CA GLU A 294 -8.73 -28.10 -29.41
C GLU A 294 -8.32 -26.83 -28.63
N SER A 295 -8.34 -26.88 -27.30
CA SER A 295 -7.98 -25.74 -26.45
C SER A 295 -6.53 -25.30 -26.62
N LEU A 296 -5.61 -26.26 -26.81
CA LEU A 296 -4.20 -25.98 -27.04
C LEU A 296 -3.98 -25.38 -28.43
N SER A 297 -4.68 -25.89 -29.44
CA SER A 297 -4.68 -25.33 -30.80
C SER A 297 -5.13 -23.86 -30.78
N LEU A 298 -6.26 -23.59 -30.14
CA LEU A 298 -6.79 -22.24 -30.01
C LEU A 298 -5.83 -21.32 -29.25
N PHE A 299 -5.21 -21.82 -28.19
CA PHE A 299 -4.20 -21.09 -27.44
C PHE A 299 -3.03 -20.63 -28.33
N TYR A 300 -2.46 -21.51 -29.14
CA TYR A 300 -1.35 -21.14 -30.03
C TYR A 300 -1.79 -20.19 -31.15
N GLN A 301 -3.01 -20.33 -31.66
CA GLN A 301 -3.57 -19.39 -32.65
C GLN A 301 -3.67 -17.97 -32.10
N MET A 302 -4.04 -17.82 -30.83
CA MET A 302 -4.28 -16.51 -30.21
C MET A 302 -3.04 -15.91 -29.55
N MET A 303 -2.35 -16.69 -28.72
CA MET A 303 -1.27 -16.21 -27.85
C MET A 303 0.14 -16.60 -28.35
N GLY A 304 0.25 -17.73 -29.05
CA GLY A 304 1.51 -18.46 -29.30
C GLY A 304 2.66 -17.70 -29.96
N ARG A 305 2.42 -16.61 -30.69
CA ARG A 305 3.49 -15.80 -31.31
C ARG A 305 4.02 -14.66 -30.45
N LYS A 306 3.37 -14.34 -29.33
CA LYS A 306 3.69 -13.18 -28.48
C LYS A 306 4.18 -13.55 -27.08
N LEU A 307 4.14 -14.83 -26.73
CA LEU A 307 4.44 -15.37 -25.40
C LEU A 307 5.93 -15.65 -25.19
N SER A 308 6.77 -14.67 -25.48
CA SER A 308 8.19 -14.78 -25.20
C SER A 308 8.70 -13.44 -24.71
N SER A 309 8.16 -12.99 -23.58
CA SER A 309 8.84 -11.98 -22.81
C SER A 309 9.95 -12.65 -22.00
N LEU A 310 11.12 -12.01 -21.95
CA LEU A 310 12.28 -12.53 -21.21
C LEU A 310 12.04 -12.54 -19.69
N ASP A 311 11.04 -11.81 -19.21
CA ASP A 311 10.83 -11.55 -17.79
C ASP A 311 9.69 -12.40 -17.16
N SER A 312 9.13 -13.37 -17.89
CA SER A 312 8.10 -14.27 -17.31
C SER A 312 8.72 -15.44 -16.54
N PRO A 313 8.13 -15.88 -15.40
CA PRO A 313 8.61 -17.03 -14.63
C PRO A 313 8.69 -18.32 -15.42
N TYR A 314 7.83 -18.48 -16.44
CA TYR A 314 7.84 -19.62 -17.32
C TYR A 314 8.06 -19.16 -18.76
N ARG A 315 8.75 -19.99 -19.52
CA ARG A 315 8.92 -19.83 -20.95
C ARG A 315 8.04 -20.86 -21.65
N ILE A 316 7.00 -20.39 -22.30
CA ILE A 316 6.15 -21.24 -23.14
C ILE A 316 6.90 -21.65 -24.40
N VAL A 317 6.89 -22.96 -24.69
CA VAL A 317 7.54 -23.54 -25.86
C VAL A 317 6.82 -23.05 -27.12
N PRO A 318 7.53 -22.39 -28.04
CA PRO A 318 6.97 -21.99 -29.33
C PRO A 318 6.39 -23.19 -30.10
N PHE A 319 5.31 -22.97 -30.84
CA PHE A 319 4.61 -24.05 -31.54
C PHE A 319 5.52 -24.84 -32.51
N ASP A 320 6.42 -24.15 -33.22
CA ASP A 320 7.39 -24.75 -34.15
C ASP A 320 8.46 -25.60 -33.46
N GLN A 321 8.55 -25.53 -32.12
CA GLN A 321 9.48 -26.28 -31.28
C GLN A 321 8.80 -27.35 -30.44
N LEU A 322 7.46 -27.46 -30.50
CA LEU A 322 6.73 -28.53 -29.83
C LEU A 322 7.01 -29.88 -30.49
N ASP A 323 7.58 -30.81 -29.73
CA ASP A 323 7.81 -32.19 -30.17
C ASP A 323 6.55 -33.05 -29.98
N THR A 324 5.63 -32.96 -30.94
CA THR A 324 4.36 -33.70 -30.92
C THR A 324 4.49 -35.20 -31.21
N SER A 325 5.70 -35.71 -31.42
CA SER A 325 5.94 -37.15 -31.60
C SER A 325 5.87 -37.93 -30.28
N LYS A 326 5.93 -37.22 -29.14
CA LYS A 326 5.84 -37.79 -27.80
C LYS A 326 4.40 -37.75 -27.29
N GLU A 327 4.06 -38.70 -26.43
CA GLU A 327 2.76 -38.74 -25.74
C GLU A 327 2.57 -37.50 -24.84
N ARG A 328 3.63 -37.08 -24.15
CA ARG A 328 3.68 -35.87 -23.34
C ARG A 328 4.66 -34.86 -23.93
N VAL A 329 4.16 -33.66 -24.22
CA VAL A 329 4.96 -32.56 -24.78
C VAL A 329 5.35 -31.60 -23.69
N LEU A 330 6.60 -31.11 -23.74
CA LEU A 330 7.01 -29.97 -22.93
C LEU A 330 6.28 -28.73 -23.45
N PHE A 331 5.47 -28.12 -22.60
CA PHE A 331 4.69 -26.93 -22.97
C PHE A 331 5.28 -25.64 -22.38
N ALA A 332 5.71 -25.65 -21.13
CA ALA A 332 6.34 -24.50 -20.49
C ALA A 332 7.44 -24.96 -19.55
N ALA A 333 8.51 -24.19 -19.42
CA ALA A 333 9.60 -24.47 -18.48
C ALA A 333 10.04 -23.19 -17.80
N GLU A 334 10.37 -23.26 -16.52
CA GLU A 334 11.03 -22.17 -15.82
C GLU A 334 12.38 -21.86 -16.48
N GLU A 335 12.81 -20.60 -16.45
CA GLU A 335 14.07 -20.19 -17.10
C GLU A 335 15.30 -20.98 -16.60
N GLN A 336 15.28 -21.37 -15.33
CA GLN A 336 16.32 -22.16 -14.67
C GLN A 336 16.24 -23.66 -14.99
N GLY A 337 15.16 -24.12 -15.64
CA GLY A 337 14.96 -25.50 -16.05
C GLY A 337 14.66 -26.49 -14.92
N VAL A 338 14.35 -26.00 -13.71
CA VAL A 338 14.05 -26.82 -12.52
C VAL A 338 12.61 -27.33 -12.55
N CYS A 339 11.69 -26.49 -13.04
CA CYS A 339 10.26 -26.77 -13.11
C CYS A 339 9.76 -26.77 -14.55
N GLU A 340 8.99 -27.79 -14.94
CA GLU A 340 8.45 -27.96 -16.28
C GLU A 340 6.96 -28.33 -16.23
N TYR A 341 6.17 -27.80 -17.15
CA TYR A 341 4.82 -28.25 -17.42
C TYR A 341 4.78 -29.05 -18.72
N GLN A 342 4.20 -30.24 -18.63
CA GLN A 342 3.99 -31.14 -19.76
C GLN A 342 2.51 -31.36 -20.01
N ILE A 343 2.12 -31.49 -21.28
CA ILE A 343 0.75 -31.77 -21.68
C ILE A 343 0.72 -33.12 -22.39
N ASP A 344 -0.16 -34.00 -21.95
CA ASP A 344 -0.48 -35.22 -22.67
C ASP A 344 -1.40 -34.87 -23.85
N ILE A 345 -0.92 -35.07 -25.09
CA ILE A 345 -1.64 -34.62 -26.29
C ILE A 345 -2.96 -35.39 -26.49
N ASN A 346 -3.01 -36.64 -26.04
CA ASN A 346 -4.17 -37.51 -26.27
C ASN A 346 -5.29 -37.23 -25.28
N SER A 347 -4.93 -37.01 -24.01
CA SER A 347 -5.89 -36.81 -22.91
C SER A 347 -6.12 -35.34 -22.57
N GLY A 348 -5.23 -34.44 -22.96
CA GLY A 348 -5.22 -33.03 -22.53
C GLY A 348 -4.84 -32.85 -21.07
N GLU A 349 -4.35 -33.90 -20.39
CA GLU A 349 -3.93 -33.81 -19.01
C GLU A 349 -2.63 -33.02 -18.86
N VAL A 350 -2.58 -32.18 -17.83
CA VAL A 350 -1.42 -31.34 -17.53
C VAL A 350 -0.65 -31.94 -16.38
N TYR A 351 0.67 -32.04 -16.55
CA TYR A 351 1.60 -32.58 -15.58
C TYR A 351 2.61 -31.50 -15.19
N TYR A 352 2.80 -31.28 -13.90
CA TYR A 352 3.90 -30.50 -13.37
C TYR A 352 5.05 -31.43 -12.99
N LYS A 353 6.24 -31.12 -13.48
CA LYS A 353 7.47 -31.88 -13.24
C LYS A 353 8.49 -30.99 -12.56
N SER A 354 9.02 -31.46 -11.45
CA SER A 354 10.16 -30.90 -10.71
C SER A 354 11.27 -31.94 -10.60
N ASP A 355 12.40 -31.57 -10.01
CA ASP A 355 13.49 -32.51 -9.71
C ASP A 355 13.05 -33.72 -8.87
N SER A 356 12.03 -33.54 -8.03
CA SER A 356 11.58 -34.55 -7.06
C SER A 356 10.30 -35.30 -7.44
N ALA A 357 9.49 -34.77 -8.35
CA ALA A 357 8.16 -35.32 -8.61
C ALA A 357 7.63 -35.00 -10.01
N CYS A 358 6.72 -35.85 -10.51
CA CYS A 358 5.90 -35.59 -11.69
C CYS A 358 4.45 -35.86 -11.31
N GLU A 359 3.65 -34.80 -11.22
CA GLU A 359 2.32 -34.83 -10.65
C GLU A 359 1.30 -34.29 -11.65
N LYS A 360 0.13 -34.92 -11.70
CA LYS A 360 -0.98 -34.43 -12.50
C LYS A 360 -1.60 -33.22 -11.81
N MET A 361 -1.73 -32.11 -12.55
CA MET A 361 -2.34 -30.89 -12.04
C MET A 361 -3.85 -31.08 -11.80
N PRO A 362 -4.42 -30.59 -10.68
CA PRO A 362 -5.83 -30.71 -10.37
C PRO A 362 -6.69 -29.67 -11.13
N MET A 363 -6.48 -29.52 -12.44
CA MET A 363 -7.25 -28.59 -13.28
C MET A 363 -7.38 -29.10 -14.72
N SER A 364 -8.43 -28.63 -15.42
CA SER A 364 -8.60 -28.91 -16.85
C SER A 364 -7.56 -28.18 -17.70
N LEU A 365 -7.36 -28.65 -18.93
CA LEU A 365 -6.49 -27.98 -19.90
C LEU A 365 -6.88 -26.51 -20.10
N ASP A 366 -8.17 -26.21 -20.27
CA ASP A 366 -8.68 -24.84 -20.44
C ASP A 366 -8.29 -23.95 -19.25
N ASN A 367 -8.52 -24.43 -18.02
CA ASN A 367 -8.21 -23.68 -16.81
C ASN A 367 -6.71 -23.47 -16.67
N TYR A 368 -5.91 -24.49 -16.98
CA TYR A 368 -4.46 -24.39 -16.99
C TYR A 368 -3.97 -23.35 -18.02
N LEU A 369 -4.49 -23.38 -19.25
CA LEU A 369 -4.12 -22.44 -20.31
C LEU A 369 -4.51 -21.00 -19.96
N ILE A 370 -5.65 -20.80 -19.26
CA ILE A 370 -5.99 -19.49 -18.69
C ILE A 370 -4.99 -19.10 -17.60
N TYR A 371 -4.73 -19.98 -16.64
CA TYR A 371 -3.83 -19.72 -15.52
C TYR A 371 -2.41 -19.34 -15.98
N ILE A 372 -1.81 -20.14 -16.86
CA ILE A 372 -0.47 -19.88 -17.38
C ILE A 372 -0.43 -18.61 -18.24
N SER A 373 -1.51 -18.30 -18.99
CA SER A 373 -1.62 -17.03 -19.71
C SER A 373 -1.56 -15.83 -18.76
N VAL A 374 -2.14 -15.96 -17.57
CA VAL A 374 -2.13 -14.90 -16.56
C VAL A 374 -0.74 -14.73 -15.97
N ILE A 375 -0.06 -15.82 -15.64
CA ILE A 375 1.33 -15.78 -15.16
C ILE A 375 2.24 -15.11 -16.19
N GLU A 376 2.09 -15.42 -17.48
CA GLU A 376 2.82 -14.77 -18.58
C GLU A 376 2.63 -13.26 -18.62
N GLY A 377 1.49 -12.77 -18.09
CA GLY A 377 1.24 -11.36 -17.88
C GLY A 377 2.33 -10.63 -17.09
N THR A 378 3.04 -11.31 -16.19
CA THR A 378 4.20 -10.73 -15.46
C THR A 378 5.31 -10.27 -16.39
N GLY A 379 5.52 -10.93 -17.53
CA GLY A 379 6.49 -10.51 -18.53
C GLY A 379 5.99 -9.40 -19.44
N VAL A 380 4.68 -9.09 -19.47
CA VAL A 380 4.07 -8.16 -20.44
C VAL A 380 3.50 -6.90 -19.77
N MET A 381 3.12 -6.99 -18.50
CA MET A 381 2.55 -5.91 -17.70
C MET A 381 3.63 -5.39 -16.75
N HIS A 382 4.15 -4.21 -17.05
CA HIS A 382 5.31 -3.65 -16.34
C HIS A 382 5.02 -3.26 -14.89
N GLU A 383 3.75 -3.05 -14.53
CA GLU A 383 3.37 -2.49 -13.25
C GLU A 383 2.77 -3.60 -12.41
N GLN A 384 3.43 -3.92 -11.30
CA GLN A 384 3.11 -5.09 -10.48
C GLN A 384 3.18 -4.73 -9.01
N ALA A 385 2.24 -5.28 -8.23
CA ALA A 385 2.25 -5.14 -6.79
C ALA A 385 1.55 -6.33 -6.12
N PHE A 386 1.90 -6.62 -4.88
CA PHE A 386 1.14 -7.55 -4.05
C PHE A 386 -0.01 -6.83 -3.35
N LEU A 387 -1.18 -7.48 -3.33
CA LEU A 387 -2.32 -7.07 -2.53
C LEU A 387 -2.21 -7.62 -1.10
N SER A 388 -2.66 -6.85 -0.12
CA SER A 388 -2.90 -7.35 1.24
C SER A 388 -3.86 -8.55 1.22
N LYS A 389 -3.66 -9.52 2.12
CA LYS A 389 -4.47 -10.76 2.22
C LYS A 389 -5.96 -10.54 2.55
N ASN A 390 -6.43 -9.30 2.73
CA ASN A 390 -7.84 -9.05 2.98
C ASN A 390 -8.64 -9.20 1.68
N ASP A 391 -9.80 -9.85 1.76
CA ASP A 391 -10.67 -10.07 0.61
C ASP A 391 -11.42 -8.79 0.15
N ASP A 392 -11.08 -7.64 0.74
CA ASP A 392 -11.72 -6.36 0.49
C ASP A 392 -11.62 -5.93 -0.98
N PHE A 393 -10.62 -6.41 -1.73
CA PHE A 393 -10.45 -6.10 -3.15
C PHE A 393 -11.43 -6.84 -4.07
N ARG A 394 -11.99 -7.99 -3.65
CA ARG A 394 -12.77 -8.88 -4.52
C ARG A 394 -13.91 -8.19 -5.27
N PRO A 395 -14.71 -7.29 -4.66
CA PRO A 395 -15.80 -6.60 -5.35
C PRO A 395 -15.34 -5.74 -6.55
N PHE A 396 -14.06 -5.34 -6.59
CA PHE A 396 -13.50 -4.57 -7.71
C PHE A 396 -13.23 -5.42 -8.96
N PHE A 397 -13.21 -6.74 -8.84
CA PHE A 397 -12.84 -7.65 -9.93
C PHE A 397 -13.97 -8.62 -10.25
N GLY A 398 -14.04 -9.04 -11.51
CA GLY A 398 -14.69 -10.29 -11.85
C GLY A 398 -13.76 -11.45 -11.53
N CYS A 399 -14.32 -12.60 -11.12
CA CYS A 399 -13.55 -13.80 -10.79
C CYS A 399 -13.72 -14.88 -11.86
N ILE A 400 -12.60 -15.42 -12.34
CA ILE A 400 -12.52 -16.61 -13.19
C ILE A 400 -11.90 -17.74 -12.35
N PRO A 401 -12.68 -18.74 -11.92
CA PRO A 401 -12.14 -19.89 -11.20
C PRO A 401 -11.34 -20.78 -12.16
N VAL A 402 -10.12 -21.14 -11.78
CA VAL A 402 -9.20 -22.00 -12.55
C VAL A 402 -8.66 -23.13 -11.67
N GLY A 403 -9.48 -24.17 -11.48
CA GLY A 403 -9.17 -25.24 -10.52
C GLY A 403 -9.32 -24.72 -9.09
N ASP A 404 -8.28 -24.92 -8.27
CA ASP A 404 -8.23 -24.45 -6.88
C ASP A 404 -7.77 -22.99 -6.74
N GLN A 405 -7.52 -22.31 -7.86
CA GLN A 405 -6.99 -20.95 -7.93
C GLN A 405 -8.03 -20.00 -8.52
N ASN A 406 -7.89 -18.71 -8.22
CA ASN A 406 -8.73 -17.66 -8.80
C ASN A 406 -7.90 -16.66 -9.62
N VAL A 407 -8.43 -16.31 -10.78
CA VAL A 407 -7.98 -15.18 -11.59
C VAL A 407 -9.00 -14.05 -11.44
N TYR A 408 -8.54 -12.87 -11.04
CA TYR A 408 -9.33 -11.67 -10.84
C TYR A 408 -9.08 -10.71 -12.01
N ILE A 409 -10.11 -10.30 -12.73
CA ILE A 409 -9.98 -9.41 -13.90
C ILE A 409 -10.91 -8.21 -13.77
N ASN A 410 -10.39 -7.02 -14.03
CA ASN A 410 -11.19 -5.83 -14.27
C ASN A 410 -10.91 -5.29 -15.69
N PRO A 411 -11.70 -5.69 -16.70
CA PRO A 411 -11.49 -5.30 -18.10
C PRO A 411 -11.50 -3.80 -18.32
N LYS A 412 -12.43 -3.11 -17.67
CA LYS A 412 -12.62 -1.65 -17.77
C LYS A 412 -11.41 -0.88 -17.25
N ARG A 413 -10.72 -1.43 -16.25
CA ARG A 413 -9.52 -0.82 -15.64
C ARG A 413 -8.22 -1.37 -16.20
N LYS A 414 -8.28 -2.43 -17.02
CA LYS A 414 -7.12 -3.13 -17.58
C LYS A 414 -6.16 -3.66 -16.51
N ILE A 415 -6.75 -4.18 -15.42
CA ILE A 415 -6.03 -4.77 -14.30
C ILE A 415 -6.38 -6.26 -14.23
N ILE A 416 -5.37 -7.08 -13.98
CA ILE A 416 -5.50 -8.50 -13.71
C ILE A 416 -4.78 -8.83 -12.41
N ALA A 417 -5.32 -9.74 -11.63
CA ALA A 417 -4.66 -10.28 -10.45
C ALA A 417 -4.86 -11.78 -10.36
N PHE A 418 -3.94 -12.47 -9.70
CA PHE A 418 -4.02 -13.90 -9.47
C PHE A 418 -3.29 -14.25 -8.17
N GLU A 419 -3.62 -15.40 -7.60
CA GLU A 419 -2.94 -15.93 -6.42
C GLU A 419 -1.51 -16.36 -6.77
N TYR A 420 -0.50 -15.71 -6.16
CA TYR A 420 0.92 -16.03 -6.36
C TYR A 420 1.61 -16.21 -5.01
N GLY A 421 1.87 -17.47 -4.64
CA GLY A 421 2.38 -17.80 -3.31
C GLY A 421 1.38 -17.43 -2.23
N GLU A 422 1.78 -16.58 -1.28
CA GLU A 422 0.92 -16.19 -0.16
C GLU A 422 0.01 -14.99 -0.43
N LYS A 423 0.29 -14.16 -1.44
CA LYS A 423 -0.45 -12.92 -1.70
C LYS A 423 -0.95 -12.88 -3.14
N PRO A 424 -2.10 -12.25 -3.42
CA PRO A 424 -2.49 -11.99 -4.79
C PRO A 424 -1.53 -11.00 -5.43
N LEU A 425 -0.97 -11.36 -6.59
CA LEU A 425 -0.18 -10.47 -7.43
C LEU A 425 -1.13 -9.73 -8.37
N VAL A 426 -1.16 -8.39 -8.31
CA VAL A 426 -1.91 -7.53 -9.22
C VAL A 426 -0.99 -6.90 -10.25
N MET A 427 -1.45 -6.83 -11.50
CA MET A 427 -0.68 -6.36 -12.64
C MET A 427 -1.49 -5.40 -13.51
N ALA A 428 -0.83 -4.36 -14.01
CA ALA A 428 -1.39 -3.39 -14.92
C ALA A 428 -0.38 -2.93 -15.99
N ARG A 429 -0.88 -2.28 -17.05
CA ARG A 429 -0.02 -1.72 -18.11
C ARG A 429 0.54 -0.34 -17.78
N SER A 430 0.00 0.32 -16.76
CA SER A 430 0.35 1.70 -16.39
C SER A 430 0.23 1.87 -14.89
N SER A 431 1.20 2.54 -14.27
CA SER A 431 1.20 2.87 -12.84
C SER A 431 -0.09 3.56 -12.41
N GLN A 432 -0.64 4.43 -13.27
CA GLN A 432 -1.92 5.10 -13.04
C GLN A 432 -3.07 4.12 -12.73
N ALA A 433 -3.08 2.91 -13.31
CA ALA A 433 -4.14 1.94 -13.08
C ALA A 433 -4.04 1.31 -11.68
N LEU A 434 -2.83 0.98 -11.22
CA LEU A 434 -2.60 0.49 -9.84
C LEU A 434 -2.82 1.61 -8.82
N GLN A 435 -2.37 2.83 -9.12
CA GLN A 435 -2.66 3.98 -8.28
C GLN A 435 -4.18 4.21 -8.15
N MET A 436 -4.94 4.12 -9.25
CA MET A 436 -6.40 4.21 -9.18
C MET A 436 -7.02 3.09 -8.33
N LEU A 437 -6.42 1.90 -8.27
CA LEU A 437 -6.87 0.80 -7.41
C LEU A 437 -6.67 1.17 -5.93
N GLU A 438 -5.49 1.70 -5.57
CA GLU A 438 -5.20 2.23 -4.23
C GLU A 438 -6.16 3.34 -3.85
N GLU A 439 -6.37 4.32 -4.73
CA GLU A 439 -7.17 5.51 -4.43
C GLU A 439 -8.67 5.23 -4.35
N GLN A 440 -9.19 4.37 -5.24
CA GLN A 440 -10.63 4.10 -5.33
C GLN A 440 -11.09 3.02 -4.36
N CYS A 441 -10.18 2.12 -4.01
CA CYS A 441 -10.48 0.99 -3.14
C CYS A 441 -9.77 1.09 -1.79
N GLY A 442 -8.93 2.10 -1.58
CA GLY A 442 -8.05 2.31 -0.41
C GLY A 442 -7.00 1.21 -0.20
N LEU A 443 -6.80 0.31 -1.16
CA LEU A 443 -6.00 -0.91 -0.95
C LEU A 443 -4.54 -0.55 -0.71
N GLU A 444 -3.88 -1.26 0.20
CA GLU A 444 -2.43 -1.17 0.36
C GLU A 444 -1.80 -2.09 -0.70
N LEU A 445 -0.98 -1.51 -1.57
CA LEU A 445 -0.18 -2.26 -2.53
C LEU A 445 1.28 -2.29 -2.09
N GLU A 446 1.88 -3.46 -2.17
CA GLU A 446 3.32 -3.65 -2.02
C GLU A 446 3.94 -3.77 -3.42
N TYR A 447 4.40 -2.65 -3.98
CA TYR A 447 5.02 -2.59 -5.31
C TYR A 447 6.32 -3.43 -5.38
N ILE A 448 6.56 -4.04 -6.55
CA ILE A 448 7.70 -4.94 -6.82
C ILE A 448 8.83 -4.21 -7.51
#